data_AF-A0A953WL28-F1
#
_entry.id   AF-A0A953WL28-F1
#
_cell.length_a   1.000
_cell.length_b   1.000
_cell.length_c   1.000
_cell.angle_alpha   90.00
_cell.angle_beta   90.00
_cell.angle_gamma   90.00
#
_symmetry.space_group_name_H-M   'P 1'
#
loop_
_entity.id
_entity.type
_entity.pdbx_description
1 polymer ?
#
loop_
_entity_poly.entity_id
_entity_poly.type
_entity_poly.pdbx_seq_one_letter_code
_entity_poly.pdbx_strand_id
1 'polypeptide(L)'
;VILLEVDEEELVNRLKTRIEQAKKAGLPLRADDNVETFRKRQQVYRDQTAPLIPYYEGKGVLKKVDGMGSIDEVAAAIDAILDKIG
;
A
#
# COMPACT_ATOMS: atom_id res chain seq x y z
N VAL A 1 -9.20 -9.68 -7.36
CA VAL A 1 -8.83 -8.54 -6.50
C VAL A 1 -7.46 -8.83 -5.91
N ILE A 2 -6.51 -7.90 -6.02
CA ILE A 2 -5.18 -8.03 -5.42
C ILE A 2 -5.12 -7.13 -4.20
N LEU A 3 -4.78 -7.69 -3.04
CA LEU A 3 -4.54 -6.99 -1.79
C LEU A 3 -3.03 -6.98 -1.52
N LEU A 4 -2.44 -5.79 -1.44
CA LEU A 4 -1.06 -5.60 -0.99
C LEU A 4 -1.07 -5.50 0.54
N GLU A 5 -0.43 -6.45 1.20
CA GLU A 5 -0.27 -6.46 2.66
C GLU A 5 1.03 -5.76 3.02
N VAL A 6 0.93 -4.67 3.78
CA VAL A 6 2.06 -3.82 4.15
C VAL A 6 1.92 -3.41 5.61
N ASP A 7 3.03 -3.33 6.32
CA ASP A 7 3.08 -2.76 7.67
C ASP A 7 2.75 -1.25 7.64
N GLU A 8 1.76 -0.83 8.45
CA GLU A 8 1.35 0.56 8.52
C GLU A 8 2.45 1.50 9.05
N GLU A 9 3.26 1.04 10.00
CA GLU A 9 4.39 1.82 10.52
C GLU A 9 5.45 2.00 9.44
N GLU A 10 5.68 0.98 8.61
CA GLU A 10 6.58 1.09 7.48
C GLU A 10 6.07 2.10 6.44
N LEU A 11 4.77 2.15 6.17
CA LEU A 11 4.20 3.17 5.28
C LEU A 11 4.42 4.59 5.82
N VAL A 12 4.31 4.78 7.14
CA VAL A 12 4.60 6.05 7.81
C VAL A 12 6.09 6.39 7.73
N ASN A 13 6.98 5.40 7.89
CA ASN A 13 8.41 5.59 7.74
C ASN A 13 8.77 6.01 6.31
N ARG A 14 8.20 5.37 5.30
CA ARG A 14 8.38 5.75 3.89
C ARG A 14 7.93 7.18 3.60
N LEU A 15 6.83 7.62 4.23
CA LEU A 15 6.37 9.01 4.14
C LEU A 15 7.39 9.97 4.74
N LYS A 16 7.92 9.68 5.93
CA LYS A 16 8.96 10.48 6.58
C LYS A 16 10.22 10.55 5.72
N THR A 17 10.69 9.41 5.20
CA THR A 17 11.86 9.34 4.32
C THR A 17 11.69 10.24 3.10
N ARG A 18 10.51 10.22 2.48
CA ARG A 18 10.20 11.07 1.33
C ARG A 18 10.26 12.56 1.68
N ILE A 19 9.67 12.96 2.82
CA ILE A 19 9.72 14.35 3.30
C ILE A 19 11.17 14.80 3.49
N GLU A 20 11.99 13.97 4.12
CA GLU A 20 13.39 14.28 4.37
C GLU A 20 14.23 14.35 3.09
N GLN A 21 13.98 13.47 2.12
CA GLN A 21 14.63 13.52 0.80
C GLN A 21 14.26 14.79 0.03
N ALA A 22 12.98 15.18 0.03
CA ALA A 22 12.53 16.40 -0.64
C ALA A 22 13.17 17.66 -0.03
N LYS A 23 13.21 17.74 1.31
CA LYS A 23 13.92 18.82 2.03
C LYS A 23 15.39 18.90 1.64
N LYS A 24 16.10 17.76 1.65
CA LYS A 24 17.53 17.68 1.26
C LYS A 24 17.76 18.10 -0.19
N ALA A 25 16.82 17.80 -1.08
CA ALA A 25 16.89 18.15 -2.49
C ALA A 25 16.39 19.58 -2.80
N GLY A 26 15.89 20.33 -1.80
CA GLY A 26 15.28 21.64 -2.02
C GLY A 26 13.98 21.59 -2.84
N LEU A 27 13.33 20.43 -2.91
CA LEU A 27 12.10 20.21 -3.66
C LEU A 27 10.88 20.50 -2.78
N PRO A 28 9.78 21.01 -3.37
CA PRO A 28 8.54 21.21 -2.63
C PRO A 28 7.97 19.86 -2.15
N LEU A 29 7.44 19.85 -0.93
CA LEU A 29 6.65 18.72 -0.43
C LEU A 29 5.33 18.62 -1.17
N ARG A 30 4.79 17.41 -1.29
CA ARG A 30 3.42 17.24 -1.78
C ARG A 30 2.44 17.74 -0.74
N ALA A 31 1.27 18.19 -1.20
CA ALA A 31 0.19 18.63 -0.32
C ALA A 31 -0.30 17.51 0.63
N ASP A 32 -0.11 16.24 0.28
CA ASP A 32 -0.48 15.08 1.09
C ASP A 32 0.67 14.50 1.93
N ASP A 33 1.87 15.11 1.93
CA ASP A 33 3.00 14.68 2.76
C ASP A 33 2.83 15.13 4.23
N ASN A 34 1.72 14.75 4.87
CA ASN A 34 1.41 14.99 6.28
C ASN A 34 1.09 13.67 7.00
N VAL A 35 1.82 13.37 8.08
CA VAL A 35 1.64 12.14 8.88
C VAL A 35 0.23 12.04 9.46
N GLU A 36 -0.34 13.15 9.95
CA GLU A 36 -1.68 13.15 10.52
C GLU A 36 -2.74 12.81 9.46
N THR A 37 -2.66 13.46 8.29
CA THR A 37 -3.52 13.15 7.14
C THR A 37 -3.35 11.71 6.70
N PHE A 38 -2.11 11.19 6.67
CA PHE A 38 -1.84 9.81 6.30
C PHE A 38 -2.47 8.81 7.28
N ARG A 39 -2.32 9.02 8.60
CA ARG A 39 -2.97 8.18 9.63
C ARG A 39 -4.50 8.21 9.51
N LYS A 40 -5.08 9.37 9.22
CA LYS A 40 -6.52 9.49 8.97
C LYS A 40 -6.96 8.67 7.75
N ARG A 41 -6.17 8.66 6.67
CA ARG A 41 -6.44 7.82 5.49
C ARG A 41 -6.35 6.33 5.81
N GLN A 42 -5.38 5.91 6.62
CA GLN A 42 -5.28 4.52 7.09
C GLN A 42 -6.51 4.11 7.92
N GLN A 43 -7.00 5.00 8.80
CA GLN A 43 -8.23 4.76 9.55
C GLN A 43 -9.45 4.60 8.61
N VAL A 44 -9.61 5.50 7.62
CA VAL A 44 -10.68 5.39 6.64
C VAL A 44 -10.60 4.08 5.84
N TYR A 45 -9.39 3.65 5.46
CA TYR A 45 -9.19 2.35 4.82
C TYR A 45 -9.68 1.21 5.71
N ARG A 46 -9.32 1.20 7.01
CA ARG A 46 -9.77 0.18 7.97
C ARG A 46 -11.28 0.15 8.14
N ASP A 47 -11.91 1.32 8.17
CA ASP A 47 -13.34 1.43 8.46
C ASP A 47 -14.22 1.15 7.24
N GLN A 48 -13.75 1.48 6.04
CA GLN A 48 -14.58 1.49 4.82
C GLN A 48 -14.13 0.50 3.76
N THR A 49 -12.83 0.21 3.67
CA THR A 49 -12.27 -0.64 2.59
C THR A 49 -11.91 -2.04 3.09
N ALA A 50 -11.25 -2.16 4.24
CA ALA A 50 -10.87 -3.44 4.83
C ALA A 50 -12.07 -4.40 5.06
N PRO A 51 -13.29 -3.93 5.41
CA PRO A 51 -14.45 -4.82 5.55
C PRO A 51 -14.90 -5.48 4.24
N LEU A 52 -14.38 -5.04 3.08
CA LEU A 52 -14.61 -5.71 1.80
C LEU A 52 -13.72 -6.95 1.60
N ILE A 53 -12.67 -7.13 2.42
CA ILE A 53 -11.74 -8.26 2.31
C ILE A 53 -12.47 -9.60 2.44
N PRO A 54 -13.29 -9.85 3.50
CA PRO A 54 -14.03 -11.11 3.64
C PRO A 54 -15.01 -11.37 2.47
N TYR A 55 -15.57 -10.32 1.88
CA TYR A 55 -16.46 -10.45 0.72
C TYR A 55 -15.74 -11.02 -0.50
N TYR A 56 -14.56 -10.49 -0.84
CA TYR A 56 -13.78 -10.99 -1.97
C TYR A 56 -13.11 -12.34 -1.68
N GLU A 57 -12.75 -12.59 -0.42
CA GLU A 57 -12.25 -13.88 0.05
C GLU A 57 -13.32 -14.97 -0.09
N GLY A 58 -14.56 -14.71 0.36
CA GLY A 58 -15.69 -15.63 0.22
C GLY A 58 -16.09 -15.93 -1.22
N LYS A 59 -15.75 -15.05 -2.17
CA LYS A 59 -15.91 -15.28 -3.61
C LYS A 59 -14.74 -16.05 -4.25
N GLY A 60 -13.66 -16.33 -3.52
CA GLY A 60 -12.46 -17.00 -4.04
C GLY A 60 -11.62 -16.16 -5.02
N VAL A 61 -11.92 -14.85 -5.15
CA VAL A 61 -11.27 -13.94 -6.11
C VAL A 61 -10.24 -13.01 -5.47
N LEU A 62 -10.08 -13.07 -4.14
CA LEU A 62 -9.04 -12.35 -3.43
C LEU A 62 -7.68 -13.04 -3.61
N LYS A 63 -6.67 -12.26 -3.96
CA LYS A 63 -5.26 -12.67 -4.04
C LYS A 63 -4.46 -11.72 -3.17
N LYS A 64 -3.69 -12.25 -2.22
CA LYS A 64 -2.85 -11.47 -1.31
C LYS A 64 -1.41 -11.49 -1.82
N VAL A 65 -0.74 -10.35 -1.75
CA VAL A 65 0.66 -10.17 -2.11
C VAL A 65 1.34 -9.43 -0.97
N ASP A 66 2.47 -9.96 -0.52
CA ASP A 66 3.32 -9.28 0.46
C ASP A 66 3.96 -8.04 -0.19
N GLY A 67 3.57 -6.85 0.27
CA GLY A 67 4.09 -5.58 -0.22
C GLY A 67 5.31 -5.05 0.54
N MET A 68 5.83 -5.84 1.49
CA MET A 68 7.08 -5.53 2.21
C MET A 68 8.33 -5.98 1.45
N GLY A 69 8.17 -6.83 0.44
CA GLY A 69 9.25 -7.24 -0.46
C GLY A 69 9.83 -6.11 -1.30
N SER A 70 10.90 -6.42 -2.03
CA SER A 70 11.46 -5.54 -3.05
C SER A 70 10.46 -5.29 -4.18
N ILE A 71 10.66 -4.22 -4.94
CA ILE A 71 9.78 -3.88 -6.08
C ILE A 71 9.72 -5.05 -7.07
N ASP A 72 10.85 -5.69 -7.36
CA ASP A 72 10.94 -6.80 -8.31
C ASP A 72 10.17 -8.04 -7.81
N GLU A 73 10.26 -8.35 -6.51
CA GLU A 73 9.51 -9.46 -5.90
C GLU A 73 7.99 -9.18 -5.93
N VAL A 74 7.58 -7.97 -5.57
CA VAL A 74 6.17 -7.57 -5.58
C VAL A 74 5.61 -7.60 -7.01
N ALA A 75 6.37 -7.08 -7.97
CA ALA A 75 5.99 -7.09 -9.38
C ALA A 75 5.83 -8.52 -9.91
N ALA A 76 6.82 -9.39 -9.68
CA ALA A 76 6.76 -10.78 -10.09
C ALA A 76 5.58 -11.54 -9.46
N ALA A 77 5.25 -11.24 -8.19
CA ALA A 77 4.10 -11.83 -7.52
C ALA A 77 2.76 -11.39 -8.16
N ILE A 78 2.66 -10.11 -8.57
CA ILE A 78 1.49 -9.58 -9.27
C ILE A 78 1.37 -10.22 -10.66
N ASP A 79 2.46 -10.27 -11.44
CA ASP A 79 2.46 -10.85 -12.78
C ASP A 79 2.04 -12.33 -12.74
N ALA A 80 2.60 -13.10 -11.79
CA ALA A 80 2.22 -14.51 -11.61
C ALA A 80 0.75 -14.72 -11.23
N ILE A 81 0.06 -13.71 -10.68
CA ILE A 81 -1.38 -13.74 -10.44
C ILE A 81 -2.14 -13.44 -11.74
N LEU A 82 -1.70 -12.44 -12.50
CA LEU A 82 -2.36 -12.01 -13.74
C LEU A 82 -2.25 -13.06 -14.85
N ASP A 83 -1.09 -13.70 -14.97
CA ASP A 83 -0.83 -14.77 -15.95
C ASP A 83 -1.73 -16.00 -15.77
N LYS A 84 -2.30 -16.21 -14.57
CA LYS A 84 -3.24 -17.31 -14.31
C LYS A 84 -4.68 -16.99 -14.71
N ILE A 85 -4.94 -15.75 -15.11
CA ILE A 85 -6.27 -15.24 -15.49
C ILE A 85 -6.35 -15.03 -17.01
N GLY A 86 -5.21 -14.82 -17.67
CA GLY A 86 -5.08 -14.81 -19.14
C GLY A 86 -5.02 -16.22 -19.72
#